data_AF-A0AAE4MX35-F1
#
_entry.id   AF-A0AAE4MX35-F1
#
_cell.length_a   1.000
_cell.length_b   1.000
_cell.length_c   1.000
_cell.angle_alpha   90.00
_cell.angle_beta   90.00
_cell.angle_gamma   90.00
#
_symmetry.space_group_name_H-M   'P 1'
#
loop_
_entity.id
_entity.type
_entity.pdbx_description
1 polymer ?
#
loop_
_entity_poly.entity_id
_entity_poly.type
_entity_poly.pdbx_seq_one_letter_code
_entity_poly.pdbx_strand_id
1 'polypeptide(L)'
;MTSHELKETNLVESVVSERDMAMNLFINGLTAISEAEKLMGISLIDQLRIAYVRFNPAHLDKQIERARVLIDRESWKRLIDRTSLNIYWNAPQLKSFIDELVTEPPIMTIQSAREKVAHTVNNRADILCEGLVSCLGNLSHDFKKNARSFVINENMVIKNGFKKDVYYLDMTDRDLNSLNDLYRISRYIEGLSYSQQDVIVPKLFALREKNDYQKVDYIDKDLNIKFIVYGNGNIHMRFMDKKVLDGLNDVLASYQRNNLPDVK
;
A
#
# COMPACT_ATOMS: atom_id res chain seq x y z
N MET A 1 0.46 25.68 9.62
CA MET A 1 0.01 24.28 9.54
C MET A 1 -1.42 24.27 9.02
N THR A 2 -1.68 23.50 7.98
CA THR A 2 -3.04 23.27 7.47
C THR A 2 -3.84 22.38 8.44
N SER A 3 -5.18 22.40 8.36
CA SER A 3 -6.05 21.53 9.18
C SER A 3 -5.73 20.03 8.98
N HIS A 4 -5.26 19.66 7.78
CA HIS A 4 -4.83 18.31 7.43
C HIS A 4 -3.54 17.91 8.15
N GLU A 5 -2.52 18.78 8.13
CA GLU A 5 -1.24 18.56 8.82
C GLU A 5 -1.40 18.42 10.33
N LEU A 6 -2.32 19.17 10.94
CA LEU A 6 -2.66 19.04 12.37
C LEU A 6 -3.28 17.67 12.67
N LYS A 7 -4.16 17.19 11.81
CA LYS A 7 -4.82 15.88 11.96
C LYS A 7 -3.81 14.74 11.85
N GLU A 8 -2.92 14.79 10.87
CA GLU A 8 -1.87 13.78 10.67
C GLU A 8 -0.87 13.76 11.84
N THR A 9 -0.46 14.93 12.33
CA THR A 9 0.46 15.04 13.48
C THR A 9 -0.15 14.43 14.75
N ASN A 10 -1.41 14.74 15.06
CA ASN A 10 -2.11 14.18 16.22
C ASN A 10 -2.29 12.65 16.12
N LEU A 11 -2.52 12.13 14.92
CA LEU A 11 -2.63 10.68 14.70
C LEU A 11 -1.28 9.98 14.90
N VAL A 12 -0.18 10.59 14.44
CA VAL A 12 1.17 10.06 14.67
C VAL A 12 1.47 9.97 16.16
N GLU A 13 1.21 11.03 16.92
CA GLU A 13 1.43 11.05 18.37
C GLU A 13 0.58 10.01 19.09
N SER A 14 -0.69 9.88 18.72
CA SER A 14 -1.59 8.87 19.29
C SER A 14 -1.09 7.44 19.05
N VAL A 15 -0.69 7.11 17.82
CA VAL A 15 -0.23 5.75 17.49
C VAL A 15 1.09 5.41 18.19
N VAL A 16 2.03 6.35 18.23
CA VAL A 16 3.31 6.14 18.91
C VAL A 16 3.12 6.01 20.42
N SER A 17 2.24 6.81 21.02
CA SER A 17 1.89 6.68 22.44
C SER A 17 1.25 5.32 22.77
N GLU A 18 0.31 4.85 21.96
CA GLU A 18 -0.29 3.51 22.09
C GLU A 18 0.78 2.40 21.98
N ARG A 19 1.69 2.54 21.02
CA ARG A 19 2.82 1.63 20.82
C ARG A 19 3.71 1.57 22.05
N ASP A 20 4.12 2.72 22.58
CA ASP A 20 5.03 2.79 23.73
C ASP A 20 4.37 2.25 24.99
N MET A 21 3.07 2.52 25.18
CA MET A 21 2.29 1.92 26.25
C MET A 21 2.22 0.39 26.13
N ALA A 22 1.99 -0.14 24.93
CA ALA A 22 1.97 -1.58 24.69
C ALA A 22 3.33 -2.24 24.99
N MET A 23 4.43 -1.61 24.56
CA MET A 23 5.78 -2.07 24.87
C MET A 23 6.06 -2.07 26.38
N ASN A 24 5.70 -1.00 27.08
CA ASN A 24 5.89 -0.90 28.53
C ASN A 24 5.10 -1.96 29.29
N LEU A 25 3.82 -2.18 28.92
CA LEU A 25 3.00 -3.22 29.52
C LEU A 25 3.59 -4.62 29.30
N PHE A 26 4.07 -4.89 28.08
CA PHE A 26 4.68 -6.16 27.75
C PHE A 26 5.97 -6.42 28.53
N ILE A 27 6.88 -5.43 28.58
CA ILE A 27 8.14 -5.51 29.33
C ILE A 27 7.86 -5.72 30.83
N ASN A 28 6.95 -4.95 31.40
CA ASN A 28 6.59 -5.08 32.82
C ASN A 28 6.02 -6.47 33.13
N GLY A 29 5.16 -7.01 32.26
CA GLY A 29 4.61 -8.35 32.40
C GLY A 29 5.68 -9.44 32.36
N LEU A 30 6.59 -9.40 31.38
CA LEU A 30 7.68 -10.37 31.27
C LEU A 30 8.66 -10.30 32.45
N THR A 31 8.99 -9.10 32.92
CA THR A 31 9.86 -8.90 34.08
C THR A 31 9.22 -9.48 35.34
N ALA A 32 7.94 -9.21 35.59
CA ALA A 32 7.22 -9.75 36.75
C ALA A 32 7.18 -11.29 36.75
N ILE A 33 6.97 -11.92 35.58
CA ILE A 33 7.01 -13.38 35.45
C ILE A 33 8.41 -13.91 35.76
N SER A 34 9.45 -13.30 35.16
CA SER A 34 10.86 -13.67 35.40
C SER A 34 11.25 -13.60 36.88
N GLU A 35 10.81 -12.53 37.57
CA GLU A 35 11.04 -12.37 39.02
C GLU A 35 10.33 -13.44 39.85
N ALA A 36 9.07 -13.78 39.52
CA ALA A 36 8.32 -14.81 40.20
C ALA A 36 8.95 -16.21 40.02
N GLU A 37 9.41 -16.55 38.81
CA GLU A 37 10.12 -17.80 38.54
C GLU A 37 11.43 -17.91 39.34
N LYS A 38 12.17 -16.79 39.44
CA LYS A 38 13.40 -16.72 40.24
C LYS A 38 13.14 -16.94 41.74
N LEU A 39 12.05 -16.40 42.27
CA LEU A 39 11.67 -16.58 43.68
C LEU A 39 11.23 -18.01 44.00
N MET A 40 10.50 -18.65 43.07
CA MET A 40 9.91 -19.97 43.31
C MET A 40 10.79 -21.14 42.86
N GLY A 41 11.81 -20.90 42.03
CA GLY A 41 12.67 -21.94 41.47
C GLY A 41 11.95 -22.90 40.50
N ILE A 42 10.83 -22.47 39.93
CA ILE A 42 10.00 -23.24 38.99
C ILE A 42 9.67 -22.40 37.75
N SER A 43 9.43 -23.06 36.62
CA SER A 43 8.87 -22.45 35.41
C SER A 43 7.37 -22.23 35.60
N LEU A 44 6.91 -20.99 35.54
CA LEU A 44 5.50 -20.60 35.65
C LEU A 44 4.82 -20.57 34.28
N ILE A 45 5.60 -20.49 33.20
CA ILE A 45 5.07 -20.43 31.83
C ILE A 45 4.64 -21.76 31.27
N ASP A 46 5.17 -22.88 31.74
CA ASP A 46 4.66 -24.19 31.31
C ASP A 46 3.16 -24.38 31.66
N GLN A 47 2.66 -23.59 32.63
CA GLN A 47 1.24 -23.51 33.00
C GLN A 47 0.44 -22.53 32.12
N LEU A 48 1.10 -21.53 31.56
CA LEU A 48 0.53 -20.60 30.59
C LEU A 48 0.70 -21.24 29.20
N ARG A 49 -0.24 -22.11 28.80
CA ARG A 49 -0.34 -22.68 27.44
C ARG A 49 -0.62 -21.58 26.39
N ILE A 50 0.31 -20.65 26.21
CA ILE A 50 0.31 -19.66 25.15
C ILE A 50 1.07 -20.30 23.99
N ALA A 51 0.34 -20.63 22.94
CA ALA A 51 0.83 -21.43 21.83
C ALA A 51 2.10 -20.83 21.17
N TYR A 52 3.04 -21.72 20.80
CA TYR A 52 4.20 -21.51 19.93
C TYR A 52 5.37 -20.64 20.40
N VAL A 53 5.33 -19.97 21.55
CA VAL A 53 6.51 -19.24 22.08
C VAL A 53 6.85 -19.78 23.47
N ARG A 54 7.87 -20.66 23.56
CA ARG A 54 8.47 -20.99 24.85
C ARG A 54 9.18 -19.76 25.38
N PHE A 55 8.64 -19.10 26.40
CA PHE A 55 9.40 -18.10 27.12
C PHE A 55 10.53 -18.78 27.90
N ASN A 56 11.68 -18.14 27.87
CA ASN A 56 12.86 -18.55 28.61
C ASN A 56 13.49 -17.29 29.25
N PRO A 57 13.52 -17.18 30.59
CA PRO A 57 14.15 -16.07 31.29
C PRO A 57 15.58 -15.78 30.83
N ALA A 58 16.35 -16.83 30.49
CA ALA A 58 17.73 -16.70 30.01
C ALA A 58 17.83 -16.03 28.62
N HIS A 59 16.70 -15.79 27.96
CA HIS A 59 16.59 -15.13 26.67
C HIS A 59 15.61 -13.95 26.70
N LEU A 60 15.41 -13.33 27.86
CA LEU A 60 14.49 -12.21 28.05
C LEU A 60 14.66 -11.11 26.98
N ASP A 61 15.89 -10.66 26.72
CA ASP A 61 16.17 -9.62 25.72
C ASP A 61 15.71 -10.01 24.31
N LYS A 62 15.95 -11.27 23.91
CA LYS A 62 15.53 -11.79 22.60
C LYS A 62 14.00 -11.86 22.48
N GLN A 63 13.31 -12.07 23.60
CA GLN A 63 11.85 -12.11 23.62
C GLN A 63 11.25 -10.70 23.58
N ILE A 64 11.84 -9.76 24.31
CA ILE A 64 11.50 -8.33 24.24
C ILE A 64 11.67 -7.84 22.80
N GLU A 65 12.79 -8.18 22.15
CA GLU A 65 13.06 -7.77 20.78
C GLU A 65 12.05 -8.37 19.77
N ARG A 66 11.66 -9.64 19.94
CA ARG A 66 10.59 -10.24 19.11
C ARG A 66 9.26 -9.53 19.29
N ALA A 67 8.91 -9.17 20.51
CA ALA A 67 7.69 -8.43 20.80
C ALA A 67 7.75 -7.02 20.21
N ARG A 68 8.90 -6.33 20.31
CA ARG A 68 9.16 -5.04 19.66
C ARG A 68 8.88 -5.12 18.17
N VAL A 69 9.48 -6.09 17.47
CA VAL A 69 9.26 -6.32 16.03
C VAL A 69 7.76 -6.46 15.70
N LEU A 70 7.03 -7.27 16.47
CA LEU A 70 5.59 -7.47 16.26
C LEU A 70 4.77 -6.22 16.53
N ILE A 71 5.04 -5.55 17.65
CA ILE A 71 4.35 -4.32 18.06
C ILE A 71 4.63 -3.18 17.09
N ASP A 72 5.86 -3.02 16.61
CA ASP A 72 6.22 -2.00 15.62
C ASP A 72 5.52 -2.26 14.28
N ARG A 73 5.50 -3.51 13.82
CA ARG A 73 4.76 -3.90 12.60
C ARG A 73 3.29 -3.52 12.69
N GLU A 74 2.61 -3.87 13.78
CA GLU A 74 1.18 -3.57 13.94
C GLU A 74 0.93 -2.08 14.13
N SER A 75 1.83 -1.36 14.81
CA SER A 75 1.75 0.09 14.96
C SER A 75 1.92 0.81 13.61
N TRP A 76 2.82 0.34 12.72
CA TRP A 76 2.95 0.87 11.36
C TRP A 76 1.68 0.67 10.54
N LYS A 77 1.09 -0.54 10.58
CA LYS A 77 -0.19 -0.80 9.91
C LYS A 77 -1.28 0.14 10.41
N ARG A 78 -1.43 0.27 11.74
CA ARG A 78 -2.39 1.20 12.35
C ARG A 78 -2.17 2.64 11.93
N LEU A 79 -0.92 3.10 11.88
CA LEU A 79 -0.61 4.46 11.43
C LEU A 79 -1.11 4.69 10.02
N ILE A 80 -0.85 3.75 9.11
CA ILE A 80 -1.24 3.84 7.70
C ILE A 80 -2.75 3.79 7.55
N ASP A 81 -3.43 2.90 8.27
CA ASP A 81 -4.88 2.81 8.20
C ASP A 81 -5.53 4.11 8.69
N ARG A 82 -5.05 4.67 9.81
CA ARG A 82 -5.60 5.90 10.41
C ARG A 82 -5.30 7.16 9.59
N THR A 83 -4.13 7.22 8.95
CA THR A 83 -3.71 8.36 8.12
C THR A 83 -4.12 8.21 6.65
N SER A 84 -4.50 7.01 6.23
CA SER A 84 -4.70 6.64 4.82
C SER A 84 -3.48 6.95 3.94
N LEU A 85 -2.25 6.95 4.47
CA LEU A 85 -1.03 7.27 3.71
C LEU A 85 -0.83 6.40 2.46
N ASN A 86 -1.31 5.15 2.52
CA ASN A 86 -1.26 4.21 1.41
C ASN A 86 -1.95 4.73 0.14
N ILE A 87 -2.90 5.68 0.25
CA ILE A 87 -3.54 6.28 -0.91
C ILE A 87 -2.60 7.17 -1.73
N TYR A 88 -1.42 7.51 -1.22
CA TYR A 88 -0.43 8.30 -1.94
C TYR A 88 0.69 7.45 -2.55
N TRP A 89 0.94 6.25 -2.03
CA TRP A 89 2.01 5.38 -2.54
C TRP A 89 1.63 4.75 -3.87
N ASN A 90 2.61 4.66 -4.78
CA ASN A 90 2.47 3.84 -5.98
C ASN A 90 2.67 2.35 -5.67
N ALA A 91 2.32 1.49 -6.63
CA ALA A 91 2.39 0.04 -6.47
C ALA A 91 3.78 -0.47 -6.03
N PRO A 92 4.92 -0.02 -6.62
CA PRO A 92 6.24 -0.39 -6.14
C PRO A 92 6.52 0.00 -4.68
N GLN A 93 6.18 1.22 -4.28
CA GLN A 93 6.42 1.72 -2.92
C GLN A 93 5.56 0.99 -1.89
N LEU A 94 4.27 0.77 -2.19
CA LEU A 94 3.39 0.01 -1.32
C LEU A 94 3.93 -1.40 -1.11
N LYS A 95 4.36 -2.07 -2.19
CA LYS A 95 4.97 -3.39 -2.08
C LYS A 95 6.25 -3.38 -1.25
N SER A 96 7.17 -2.47 -1.56
CA SER A 96 8.43 -2.33 -0.82
C SER A 96 8.20 -2.14 0.67
N PHE A 97 7.19 -1.34 1.02
CA PHE A 97 6.87 -1.08 2.42
C PHE A 97 6.21 -2.28 3.11
N ILE A 98 5.31 -3.00 2.42
CA ILE A 98 4.74 -4.25 2.96
C ILE A 98 5.84 -5.29 3.15
N ASP A 99 6.74 -5.44 2.19
CA ASP A 99 7.87 -6.37 2.26
C ASP A 99 8.80 -6.01 3.43
N GLU A 100 9.09 -4.71 3.64
CA GLU A 100 9.83 -4.18 4.78
C GLU A 100 9.13 -4.56 6.11
N LEU A 101 7.81 -4.34 6.22
CA LEU A 101 7.07 -4.72 7.42
C LEU A 101 7.09 -6.23 7.71
N VAL A 102 7.03 -7.08 6.69
CA VAL A 102 7.04 -8.54 6.85
C VAL A 102 8.42 -9.04 7.29
N THR A 103 9.47 -8.53 6.67
CA THR A 103 10.85 -9.00 6.87
C THR A 103 11.47 -8.40 8.14
N GLU A 104 11.58 -7.08 8.20
CA GLU A 104 12.23 -6.34 9.28
C GLU A 104 11.56 -4.97 9.45
N PRO A 105 10.50 -4.87 10.27
CA PRO A 105 9.76 -3.63 10.43
C PRO A 105 10.65 -2.54 11.07
N PRO A 106 10.63 -1.30 10.56
CA PRO A 106 11.41 -0.21 11.13
C PRO A 106 11.01 0.05 12.57
N ILE A 107 11.96 0.43 13.41
CA ILE A 107 11.66 0.85 14.77
C ILE A 107 10.71 2.04 14.71
N MET A 108 9.53 1.88 15.29
CA MET A 108 8.57 2.96 15.37
C MET A 108 8.98 3.91 16.49
N THR A 109 9.26 5.15 16.09
CA THR A 109 9.49 6.29 16.98
C THR A 109 8.66 7.46 16.48
N ILE A 110 8.45 8.48 17.33
CA ILE A 110 7.77 9.69 16.89
C ILE A 110 8.47 10.34 15.69
N GLN A 111 9.81 10.31 15.67
CA GLN A 111 10.61 10.89 14.60
C GLN A 111 10.43 10.11 13.30
N SER A 112 10.65 8.78 13.33
CA SER A 112 10.53 7.95 12.13
C SER A 112 9.11 7.97 11.54
N ALA A 113 8.07 8.00 12.40
CA ALA A 113 6.69 8.12 11.97
C ALA A 113 6.41 9.48 11.30
N ARG A 114 6.84 10.59 11.92
CA ARG A 114 6.68 11.94 11.34
C ARG A 114 7.42 12.09 10.02
N GLU A 115 8.65 11.59 9.94
CA GLU A 115 9.44 11.62 8.70
C GLU A 115 8.75 10.85 7.57
N LYS A 116 8.23 9.64 7.83
CA LYS A 116 7.52 8.84 6.82
C LYS A 116 6.27 9.54 6.31
N VAL A 117 5.48 10.15 7.20
CA VAL A 117 4.28 10.92 6.86
C VAL A 117 4.66 12.13 6.03
N ALA A 118 5.59 12.96 6.52
CA ALA A 118 6.02 14.18 5.85
C ALA A 118 6.62 13.90 4.48
N HIS A 119 7.49 12.88 4.37
CA HIS A 119 8.07 12.47 3.10
C HIS A 119 6.98 12.08 2.09
N THR A 120 6.00 11.28 2.51
CA THR A 120 4.92 10.84 1.61
C THR A 120 4.06 12.02 1.15
N VAL A 121 3.67 12.91 2.06
CA VAL A 121 2.82 14.07 1.76
C VAL A 121 3.55 15.08 0.87
N ASN A 122 4.84 15.34 1.14
CA ASN A 122 5.63 16.32 0.39
C ASN A 122 5.97 15.85 -1.03
N ASN A 123 6.22 14.55 -1.21
CA ASN A 123 6.58 13.98 -2.51
C ASN A 123 5.39 13.36 -3.27
N ARG A 124 4.15 13.55 -2.80
CA ARG A 124 2.96 12.89 -3.35
C ARG A 124 2.80 13.05 -4.86
N ALA A 125 3.14 14.22 -5.41
CA ALA A 125 3.02 14.49 -6.84
C ALA A 125 4.00 13.64 -7.66
N ASP A 126 5.25 13.56 -7.21
CA ASP A 126 6.29 12.77 -7.86
C ASP A 126 5.99 11.28 -7.75
N ILE A 127 5.54 10.82 -6.57
CA ILE A 127 5.12 9.43 -6.33
C ILE A 127 4.00 9.02 -7.29
N LEU A 128 3.01 9.89 -7.51
CA LEU A 128 1.92 9.65 -8.44
C LEU A 128 2.44 9.56 -9.89
N CYS A 129 3.34 10.45 -10.30
CA CYS A 129 3.94 10.43 -11.64
C CYS A 129 4.75 9.14 -11.87
N GLU A 130 5.56 8.73 -10.89
CA GLU A 130 6.28 7.46 -10.93
C GLU A 130 5.32 6.27 -11.03
N GLY A 131 4.19 6.33 -10.32
CA GLY A 131 3.12 5.33 -10.42
C GLY A 131 2.63 5.16 -11.85
N LEU A 132 2.30 6.26 -12.53
CA LEU A 132 1.88 6.24 -13.94
C LEU A 132 2.89 5.56 -14.86
N VAL A 133 4.17 5.90 -14.69
CA VAL A 133 5.26 5.34 -15.49
C VAL A 133 5.47 3.86 -15.20
N SER A 134 5.41 3.46 -13.93
CA SER A 134 5.45 2.05 -13.52
C SER A 134 4.29 1.26 -14.14
N CYS A 135 3.08 1.83 -14.18
CA CYS A 135 1.93 1.20 -14.85
C CYS A 135 2.25 0.92 -16.32
N LEU A 136 2.75 1.92 -17.03
CA LEU A 136 3.08 1.81 -18.46
C LEU A 136 4.22 0.84 -18.73
N GLY A 137 5.21 0.80 -17.83
CA GLY A 137 6.31 -0.15 -17.86
C GLY A 137 5.89 -1.61 -17.67
N ASN A 138 4.68 -1.90 -17.18
CA ASN A 138 4.18 -3.27 -17.03
C ASN A 138 3.16 -3.67 -18.12
N LEU A 139 2.63 -2.71 -18.89
CA LEU A 139 1.80 -3.00 -20.06
C LEU A 139 2.65 -3.66 -21.18
N SER A 140 1.99 -4.46 -22.01
CA SER A 140 2.57 -5.35 -23.07
C SER A 140 3.85 -4.79 -23.71
N HIS A 141 4.80 -5.67 -24.02
CA HIS A 141 6.08 -5.34 -24.68
C HIS A 141 5.94 -4.47 -25.96
N ASP A 142 4.78 -4.50 -26.61
CA ASP A 142 4.43 -3.64 -27.75
C ASP A 142 4.43 -2.15 -27.40
N PHE A 143 4.10 -1.79 -26.15
CA PHE A 143 4.15 -0.42 -25.63
C PHE A 143 5.58 0.08 -25.35
N LYS A 144 6.54 -0.85 -25.12
CA LYS A 144 7.94 -0.51 -24.79
C LYS A 144 8.82 -0.24 -26.02
N LYS A 145 8.47 -0.80 -27.18
CA LYS A 145 9.29 -0.70 -28.41
C LYS A 145 9.20 0.64 -29.14
N ASN A 146 8.19 1.46 -28.87
CA ASN A 146 8.00 2.78 -29.51
C ASN A 146 8.57 3.93 -28.65
N ALA A 147 9.83 3.78 -28.21
CA ALA A 147 10.52 4.66 -27.25
C ALA A 147 10.81 6.12 -27.72
N ARG A 148 10.12 6.62 -28.76
CA ARG A 148 10.19 8.04 -29.16
C ARG A 148 9.03 8.88 -28.62
N SER A 149 7.93 8.26 -28.21
CA SER A 149 6.80 8.93 -27.55
C SER A 149 5.98 7.89 -26.78
N PHE A 150 6.20 7.77 -25.46
CA PHE A 150 5.28 6.99 -24.64
C PHE A 150 3.99 7.79 -24.52
N VAL A 151 2.92 7.26 -25.10
CA VAL A 151 1.58 7.83 -25.07
C VAL A 151 0.63 6.73 -24.60
N ILE A 152 -0.24 7.05 -23.66
CA ILE A 152 -1.34 6.20 -23.24
C ILE A 152 -2.38 6.23 -24.37
N ASN A 153 -2.75 5.04 -24.84
CA ASN A 153 -3.79 4.87 -25.86
C ASN A 153 -5.17 4.82 -25.23
N GLU A 154 -6.20 5.10 -26.03
CA GLU A 154 -7.61 5.00 -25.63
C GLU A 154 -7.98 3.63 -25.05
N ASN A 155 -7.35 2.56 -25.56
CA ASN A 155 -7.59 1.18 -25.14
C ASN A 155 -6.34 0.62 -24.46
N MET A 156 -6.54 0.05 -23.27
CA MET A 156 -5.52 -0.60 -22.47
C MET A 156 -5.96 -2.01 -22.08
N VAL A 157 -5.01 -2.93 -21.99
CA VAL A 157 -5.27 -4.33 -21.62
C VAL A 157 -4.28 -4.76 -20.55
N ILE A 158 -4.81 -5.21 -19.40
CA ILE A 158 -4.06 -5.91 -18.37
C ILE A 158 -4.33 -7.39 -18.52
N LYS A 159 -3.33 -8.11 -19.03
CA LYS A 159 -3.39 -9.56 -19.24
C LYS A 159 -3.28 -10.26 -17.88
N ASN A 160 -4.11 -11.27 -17.65
CA ASN A 160 -4.12 -12.07 -16.42
C ASN A 160 -4.24 -11.25 -15.13
N GLY A 161 -4.94 -10.10 -15.16
CA GLY A 161 -5.12 -9.25 -13.99
C GLY A 161 -5.72 -9.99 -12.81
N PHE A 162 -6.81 -10.73 -13.02
CA PHE A 162 -7.36 -11.64 -12.01
C PHE A 162 -7.00 -13.10 -12.32
N LYS A 163 -5.99 -13.65 -11.65
CA LYS A 163 -5.60 -15.06 -11.83
C LYS A 163 -6.76 -16.00 -11.49
N LYS A 164 -6.88 -17.12 -12.24
CA LYS A 164 -8.01 -18.06 -12.19
C LYS A 164 -8.22 -18.71 -10.82
N ASP A 165 -7.16 -18.85 -10.02
CA ASP A 165 -7.16 -19.58 -8.74
C ASP A 165 -6.69 -18.70 -7.55
N VAL A 166 -6.66 -17.37 -7.70
CA VAL A 166 -6.14 -16.48 -6.66
C VAL A 166 -7.26 -15.61 -6.12
N TYR A 167 -7.61 -15.84 -4.85
CA TYR A 167 -8.39 -14.91 -4.05
C TYR A 167 -7.62 -13.58 -3.94
N TYR A 168 -8.33 -12.45 -4.05
CA TYR A 168 -7.84 -11.06 -4.02
C TYR A 168 -6.93 -10.66 -2.82
N LEU A 169 -6.56 -11.59 -1.94
CA LEU A 169 -5.75 -11.33 -0.74
C LEU A 169 -4.26 -11.10 -1.03
N ASP A 170 -3.79 -11.30 -2.25
CA ASP A 170 -2.39 -10.99 -2.60
C ASP A 170 -2.27 -9.50 -2.96
N MET A 171 -2.25 -8.65 -1.92
CA MET A 171 -2.03 -7.19 -1.98
C MET A 171 -0.73 -6.78 -2.70
N THR A 172 0.03 -7.76 -3.23
CA THR A 172 1.34 -7.63 -3.84
C THR A 172 1.33 -7.77 -5.37
N ASP A 173 0.17 -8.01 -6.00
CA ASP A 173 0.11 -8.11 -7.47
C ASP A 173 0.32 -6.74 -8.11
N ARG A 174 1.53 -6.56 -8.67
CA ARG A 174 2.04 -5.30 -9.20
C ARG A 174 1.14 -4.73 -10.30
N ASP A 175 0.55 -5.59 -11.13
CA ASP A 175 -0.23 -5.16 -12.29
C ASP A 175 -1.61 -4.63 -11.89
N LEU A 176 -2.24 -5.24 -10.89
CA LEU A 176 -3.49 -4.76 -10.31
C LEU A 176 -3.28 -3.46 -9.51
N ASN A 177 -2.23 -3.39 -8.70
CA ASN A 177 -1.92 -2.15 -7.98
C ASN A 177 -1.59 -1.00 -8.94
N SER A 178 -0.98 -1.29 -10.09
CA SER A 178 -0.79 -0.33 -11.19
C SER A 178 -2.13 0.17 -11.76
N LEU A 179 -3.15 -0.70 -11.90
CA LEU A 179 -4.48 -0.23 -12.31
C LEU A 179 -5.08 0.77 -11.32
N ASN A 180 -4.87 0.56 -10.01
CA ASN A 180 -5.30 1.50 -8.98
C ASN A 180 -4.56 2.83 -9.07
N ASP A 181 -3.25 2.81 -9.35
CA ASP A 181 -2.45 4.02 -9.58
C ASP A 181 -2.99 4.85 -10.76
N LEU A 182 -3.24 4.19 -11.90
CA LEU A 182 -3.81 4.85 -13.08
C LEU A 182 -5.18 5.45 -12.78
N TYR A 183 -6.06 4.70 -12.10
CA TYR A 183 -7.39 5.16 -11.74
C TYR A 183 -7.35 6.34 -10.75
N ARG A 184 -6.45 6.30 -9.77
CA ARG A 184 -6.22 7.40 -8.83
C ARG A 184 -5.80 8.69 -9.54
N ILE A 185 -4.84 8.61 -10.46
CA ILE A 185 -4.36 9.77 -11.22
C ILE A 185 -5.47 10.30 -12.14
N SER A 186 -6.25 9.41 -12.73
CA SER A 186 -7.43 9.78 -13.53
C SER A 186 -8.43 10.60 -12.72
N ARG A 187 -8.71 10.21 -11.46
CA ARG A 187 -9.56 10.99 -10.54
C ARG A 187 -8.99 12.35 -10.21
N TYR A 188 -7.68 12.45 -9.97
CA TYR A 188 -7.04 13.74 -9.74
C TYR A 188 -7.12 14.69 -10.95
N ILE A 189 -6.93 14.17 -12.17
CA ILE A 189 -7.09 14.97 -13.41
C ILE A 189 -8.52 15.50 -13.56
N GLU A 190 -9.51 14.70 -13.18
CA GLU A 190 -10.93 15.09 -13.22
C GLU A 190 -11.32 16.02 -12.04
N GLY A 191 -10.40 16.31 -11.11
CA GLY A 191 -10.68 17.13 -9.93
C GLY A 191 -11.50 16.40 -8.86
N LEU A 192 -11.56 15.08 -8.92
CA LEU A 192 -12.29 14.23 -7.98
C LEU A 192 -11.42 13.87 -6.77
N SER A 193 -12.06 13.73 -5.61
CA SER A 193 -11.40 13.17 -4.43
C SER A 193 -11.07 11.69 -4.65
N TYR A 194 -10.04 11.23 -3.94
CA TYR A 194 -9.63 9.84 -3.89
C TYR A 194 -9.49 9.38 -2.44
N SER A 195 -10.15 8.28 -2.11
CA SER A 195 -10.12 7.62 -0.80
C SER A 195 -9.89 6.13 -0.95
N GLN A 196 -9.68 5.43 0.17
CA GLN A 196 -9.56 3.97 0.17
C GLN A 196 -10.82 3.25 -0.34
N GLN A 197 -11.97 3.92 -0.41
CA GLN A 197 -13.21 3.36 -0.96
C GLN A 197 -13.29 3.50 -2.49
N ASP A 198 -12.46 4.36 -3.08
CA ASP A 198 -12.44 4.66 -4.52
C ASP A 198 -11.46 3.74 -5.28
N VAL A 199 -10.98 2.66 -4.67
CA VAL A 199 -10.02 1.75 -5.31
C VAL A 199 -10.76 0.85 -6.32
N ILE A 200 -10.37 0.92 -7.60
CA ILE A 200 -11.12 0.29 -8.70
C ILE A 200 -11.01 -1.23 -8.72
N VAL A 201 -9.84 -1.81 -8.40
CA VAL A 201 -9.62 -3.26 -8.47
C VAL A 201 -10.58 -4.07 -7.58
N PRO A 202 -10.73 -3.79 -6.27
CA PRO A 202 -11.68 -4.55 -5.44
C PRO A 202 -13.12 -4.40 -5.93
N LYS A 203 -13.49 -3.26 -6.51
CA LYS A 203 -14.81 -3.07 -7.14
C LYS A 203 -14.98 -3.98 -8.37
N LEU A 204 -13.99 -4.04 -9.26
CA LEU A 204 -14.00 -4.93 -10.42
C LEU A 204 -14.02 -6.41 -10.02
N PHE A 205 -13.28 -6.77 -8.96
CA PHE A 205 -13.27 -8.12 -8.41
C PHE A 205 -14.64 -8.52 -7.86
N ALA A 206 -15.25 -7.68 -7.01
CA ALA A 206 -16.57 -7.95 -6.45
C ALA A 206 -17.67 -8.07 -7.54
N LEU A 207 -17.57 -7.27 -8.61
CA LEU A 207 -18.47 -7.40 -9.76
C LEU A 207 -18.28 -8.72 -10.51
N ARG A 208 -17.03 -9.16 -10.68
CA ARG A 208 -16.69 -10.46 -11.28
C ARG A 208 -17.23 -11.62 -10.43
N GLU A 209 -17.03 -11.58 -9.11
CA GLU A 209 -17.56 -12.59 -8.19
C GLU A 209 -19.09 -12.68 -8.24
N LYS A 210 -19.77 -11.52 -8.21
CA LYS A 210 -21.24 -11.45 -8.31
C LYS A 210 -21.77 -12.02 -9.63
N ASN A 211 -20.95 -12.06 -10.68
CA ASN A 211 -21.30 -12.57 -11.99
C ASN A 211 -20.72 -13.98 -12.25
N ASP A 212 -20.51 -14.78 -11.21
CA ASP A 212 -19.98 -16.15 -11.28
C ASP A 212 -18.70 -16.27 -12.12
N TYR A 213 -17.82 -15.27 -11.99
CA TYR A 213 -16.56 -15.17 -12.70
C TYR A 213 -16.68 -15.14 -14.23
N GLN A 214 -17.86 -14.80 -14.76
CA GLN A 214 -18.11 -14.56 -16.19
C GLN A 214 -17.70 -13.14 -16.60
N LYS A 215 -17.73 -12.86 -17.91
CA LYS A 215 -17.42 -11.53 -18.45
C LYS A 215 -18.35 -10.46 -17.86
N VAL A 216 -17.77 -9.38 -17.33
CA VAL A 216 -18.49 -8.22 -16.79
C VAL A 216 -18.05 -6.95 -17.50
N ASP A 217 -19.03 -6.13 -17.87
CA ASP A 217 -18.82 -4.76 -18.33
C ASP A 217 -19.19 -3.80 -17.18
N TYR A 218 -18.31 -2.85 -16.87
CA TYR A 218 -18.53 -1.80 -15.88
C TYR A 218 -18.14 -0.45 -16.48
N ILE A 219 -18.99 0.57 -16.33
CA ILE A 219 -18.67 1.94 -16.74
C ILE A 219 -18.60 2.78 -15.48
N ASP A 220 -17.44 3.36 -15.24
CA ASP A 220 -17.27 4.39 -14.23
C ASP A 220 -17.84 5.70 -14.77
N LYS A 221 -18.92 6.19 -14.14
CA LYS A 221 -19.63 7.38 -14.60
C LYS A 221 -18.90 8.68 -14.29
N ASP A 222 -18.08 8.69 -13.23
CA ASP A 222 -17.37 9.90 -12.81
C ASP A 222 -16.21 10.19 -13.77
N LEU A 223 -15.48 9.14 -14.18
CA LEU A 223 -14.35 9.26 -15.10
C LEU A 223 -14.70 8.96 -16.56
N ASN A 224 -15.91 8.48 -16.83
CA ASN A 224 -16.33 7.98 -18.14
C ASN A 224 -15.33 6.95 -18.71
N ILE A 225 -14.95 5.97 -17.88
CA ILE A 225 -14.04 4.89 -18.26
C ILE A 225 -14.79 3.57 -18.25
N LYS A 226 -14.72 2.84 -19.37
CA LYS A 226 -15.28 1.50 -19.47
C LYS A 226 -14.21 0.46 -19.10
N PHE A 227 -14.57 -0.41 -18.17
CA PHE A 227 -13.84 -1.62 -17.82
C PHE A 227 -14.58 -2.85 -18.33
N ILE A 228 -13.86 -3.80 -18.89
CA ILE A 228 -14.37 -5.12 -19.28
C ILE A 228 -13.48 -6.16 -18.61
N VAL A 229 -14.03 -6.86 -17.64
CA VAL A 229 -13.36 -7.96 -16.93
C VAL A 229 -13.79 -9.26 -17.60
N TYR A 230 -12.86 -9.97 -18.21
CA TYR A 230 -13.12 -11.25 -18.86
C TYR A 230 -13.01 -12.40 -17.85
N GLY A 231 -13.73 -13.50 -18.08
CA GLY A 231 -13.71 -14.64 -17.17
C GLY A 231 -12.33 -15.30 -17.02
N ASN A 232 -11.50 -15.20 -18.05
CA ASN A 232 -10.10 -15.63 -18.02
C ASN A 232 -9.16 -14.71 -17.21
N GLY A 233 -9.68 -13.64 -16.62
CA GLY A 233 -8.92 -12.73 -15.77
C GLY A 233 -8.37 -11.47 -16.45
N ASN A 234 -8.49 -11.35 -17.77
CA ASN A 234 -8.05 -10.15 -18.47
C ASN A 234 -8.95 -8.96 -18.14
N ILE A 235 -8.36 -7.77 -18.00
CA ILE A 235 -9.08 -6.52 -17.81
C ILE A 235 -8.78 -5.63 -19.01
N HIS A 236 -9.82 -5.25 -19.75
CA HIS A 236 -9.73 -4.22 -20.77
C HIS A 236 -10.27 -2.93 -20.20
N MET A 237 -9.58 -1.83 -20.47
CA MET A 237 -9.95 -0.49 -20.07
C MET A 237 -10.05 0.38 -21.32
N ARG A 238 -11.11 1.17 -21.43
CA ARG A 238 -11.34 2.12 -22.52
C ARG A 238 -11.73 3.48 -21.95
N PHE A 239 -10.97 4.51 -22.28
CA PHE A 239 -11.37 5.89 -22.04
C PHE A 239 -12.48 6.26 -23.02
N MET A 240 -13.65 6.66 -22.52
CA MET A 240 -14.78 7.02 -23.39
C MET A 240 -14.80 8.52 -23.75
N ASP A 241 -14.00 9.33 -23.05
CA ASP A 241 -13.69 10.73 -23.35
C ASP A 241 -12.16 10.91 -23.34
N LYS A 242 -11.68 11.84 -24.16
CA LYS A 242 -10.26 12.20 -24.25
C LYS A 242 -9.78 13.08 -23.11
N LYS A 243 -10.63 13.81 -22.39
CA LYS A 243 -10.19 14.73 -21.33
C LYS A 243 -9.21 14.10 -20.33
N VAL A 244 -9.60 12.97 -19.72
CA VAL A 244 -8.76 12.24 -18.75
C VAL A 244 -7.52 11.64 -19.44
N LEU A 245 -7.69 11.10 -20.65
CA LEU A 245 -6.62 10.52 -21.44
C LEU A 245 -5.53 11.54 -21.80
N ASP A 246 -5.93 12.73 -22.23
CA ASP A 246 -5.06 13.85 -22.59
C ASP A 246 -4.32 14.34 -21.35
N GLY A 247 -5.01 14.52 -20.22
CA GLY A 247 -4.38 14.88 -18.95
C GLY A 247 -3.35 13.85 -18.46
N LEU A 248 -3.62 12.55 -18.64
CA LEU A 248 -2.65 11.50 -18.30
C LEU A 248 -1.40 11.58 -19.20
N ASN A 249 -1.60 11.87 -20.49
CA ASN A 249 -0.50 12.07 -21.43
C ASN A 249 0.32 13.34 -21.13
N ASP A 250 -0.31 14.42 -20.65
CA ASP A 250 0.37 15.64 -20.20
C ASP A 250 1.26 15.40 -18.97
N VAL A 251 0.76 14.61 -18.00
CA VAL A 251 1.55 14.18 -16.83
C VAL A 251 2.76 13.37 -17.28
N LEU A 252 2.56 12.41 -18.18
CA LEU A 252 3.62 11.57 -18.72
C LEU A 252 4.68 12.37 -19.50
N ALA A 253 4.24 13.32 -20.34
CA ALA A 253 5.13 14.20 -21.09
C ALA A 253 5.95 15.12 -20.16
N SER A 254 5.35 15.58 -19.06
CA SER A 254 6.03 16.41 -18.06
C SER A 254 7.08 15.60 -17.28
N TYR A 255 6.75 14.37 -16.88
CA TYR A 255 7.72 13.46 -16.27
C TYR A 255 8.91 13.18 -17.19
N GLN A 256 8.68 12.96 -18.48
CA GLN A 256 9.76 12.73 -19.45
C GLN A 256 10.67 13.95 -19.59
N ARG A 257 10.10 15.16 -19.73
CA ARG A 257 10.88 16.40 -19.85
C ARG A 257 11.81 16.62 -18.66
N ASN A 258 11.34 16.33 -17.45
CA ASN A 258 12.14 16.50 -16.22
C ASN A 258 13.20 15.41 -16.02
N ASN A 259 13.14 14.30 -16.78
CA ASN A 259 14.06 13.17 -16.69
C ASN A 259 14.93 12.99 -17.95
N LEU A 260 14.92 13.95 -18.87
CA LEU A 260 15.91 13.99 -19.95
C LEU A 260 17.28 14.32 -19.35
N PRO A 261 18.35 13.59 -19.70
CA PRO A 261 19.69 13.99 -19.29
C PRO A 261 19.98 15.39 -19.85
N ASP A 262 20.61 16.25 -19.03
CA ASP A 262 21.18 17.50 -19.52
C ASP A 262 22.06 17.17 -20.73
N VAL A 263 21.64 17.67 -21.89
CA VAL A 263 22.42 17.54 -23.11
C VAL A 263 23.69 18.36 -22.90
N LYS A 264 24.81 17.69 -22.61
CA LYS A 264 26.16 18.26 -22.74
C LYS A 264 26.60 18.23 -24.19
#